data_AF-A0AAX3K724-F1
#
_entry.id   AF-A0AAX3K724-F1
#
_cell.length_a   1.000
_cell.length_b   1.000
_cell.length_c   1.000
_cell.angle_alpha   90.00
_cell.angle_beta   90.00
_cell.angle_gamma   90.00
#
_symmetry.space_group_name_H-M   'P 1'
#
loop_
_entity.id
_entity.type
_entity.pdbx_description
1 polymer ?
#
loop_
_entity_poly.entity_id
_entity_poly.type
_entity_poly.pdbx_seq_one_letter_code
_entity_poly.pdbx_strand_id
1 'polypeptide(L)'
;MVLNEKQLIYGYDYYFKNENRPRSIVEVSEYNGESAIIINCTQLDDSSNSKYKTAKARKNVVNEWCDFLIKNPTAFTELTFCTRMPQELFNAVCSQQNLKKLYIKWGVYPDISKISNLVNLEYLHLGSGSSVGSIEPISKLENLIALTVENFQKIDDYSPLTKLKKLESLTIEGDCFAPKNIHIDSIDFLKDMKQLRFFRFFTSIVKSKDYTPLLSLENIEHLSIKPFKEVNKLYDEIIKLPKLKYGTIVFNPEFYKK
;
A
#
# COMPACT_ATOMS: atom_id res chain seq x y z
N MET A 1 -4.58 9.61 -13.67
CA MET A 1 -4.26 10.89 -13.01
C MET A 1 -2.78 10.85 -12.64
N VAL A 2 -2.04 11.95 -12.74
CA VAL A 2 -0.59 12.01 -12.43
C VAL A 2 -0.43 12.34 -10.93
N LEU A 3 0.59 11.82 -10.24
CA LEU A 3 0.85 12.19 -8.83
C LEU A 3 1.05 13.70 -8.69
N ASN A 4 0.35 14.33 -7.75
CA ASN A 4 0.54 15.73 -7.41
C ASN A 4 1.79 15.94 -6.54
N GLU A 5 2.25 17.19 -6.41
CA GLU A 5 3.46 17.52 -5.67
C GLU A 5 3.43 17.05 -4.20
N LYS A 6 2.30 17.19 -3.50
CA LYS A 6 2.18 16.68 -2.12
C LYS A 6 2.36 15.16 -2.05
N GLN A 7 1.78 14.44 -3.01
CA GLN A 7 1.93 12.98 -3.08
C GLN A 7 3.37 12.58 -3.39
N LEU A 8 4.10 13.38 -4.19
CA LEU A 8 5.53 13.15 -4.44
C LEU A 8 6.38 13.42 -3.19
N ILE A 9 6.04 14.40 -2.36
CA ILE A 9 6.83 14.72 -1.16
C ILE A 9 6.56 13.71 -0.04
N TYR A 10 5.30 13.39 0.21
CA TYR A 10 4.89 12.68 1.42
C TYR A 10 4.45 11.23 1.19
N GLY A 11 4.12 10.87 -0.05
CA GLY A 11 3.41 9.63 -0.40
C GLY A 11 1.92 9.87 -0.65
N TYR A 12 1.29 9.05 -1.48
CA TYR A 12 -0.13 9.20 -1.84
C TYR A 12 -1.09 8.86 -0.71
N ASP A 13 -0.63 8.10 0.28
CA ASP A 13 -1.34 7.65 1.47
C ASP A 13 -1.04 8.51 2.70
N TYR A 14 -0.27 9.60 2.53
CA TYR A 14 0.00 10.52 3.63
C TYR A 14 -1.25 11.32 4.01
N TYR A 15 -1.56 11.30 5.30
CA TYR A 15 -2.70 12.01 5.85
C TYR A 15 -2.32 13.42 6.34
N PHE A 16 -2.97 14.45 5.82
CA PHE A 16 -2.88 15.81 6.37
C PHE A 16 -4.04 16.07 7.33
N LYS A 17 -3.75 16.63 8.51
CA LYS A 17 -4.75 16.95 9.54
C LYS A 17 -5.89 17.86 9.06
N ASN A 18 -5.65 18.63 8.01
CA ASN A 18 -6.58 19.63 7.48
C ASN A 18 -7.46 19.09 6.33
N GLU A 19 -7.34 17.82 5.96
CA GLU A 19 -8.14 17.21 4.90
C GLU A 19 -9.42 16.58 5.45
N ASN A 20 -10.53 16.74 4.71
CA ASN A 20 -11.81 16.14 5.07
C ASN A 20 -11.70 14.61 5.04
N ARG A 21 -12.00 13.97 6.18
CA ARG A 21 -12.04 12.51 6.26
C ARG A 21 -13.38 11.98 5.77
N PRO A 22 -13.39 10.87 5.02
CA PRO A 22 -14.61 10.11 4.81
C PRO A 22 -15.22 9.71 6.16
N ARG A 23 -16.55 9.61 6.20
CA ARG A 23 -17.28 9.21 7.41
C ARG A 23 -16.82 7.82 7.84
N SER A 24 -16.53 7.66 9.13
CA SER A 24 -16.25 6.36 9.73
C SER A 24 -17.51 5.74 10.28
N ILE A 25 -17.81 4.53 9.86
CA ILE A 25 -19.00 3.77 10.28
C ILE A 25 -18.63 2.35 10.69
N VAL A 26 -19.44 1.77 11.58
CA VAL A 26 -19.26 0.43 12.13
C VAL A 26 -20.27 -0.54 11.52
N GLU A 27 -21.52 -0.12 11.35
CA GLU A 27 -22.62 -0.95 10.88
C GLU A 27 -23.12 -0.51 9.50
N VAL A 28 -23.63 -1.48 8.73
CA VAL A 28 -24.26 -1.22 7.43
C VAL A 28 -25.47 -0.30 7.57
N SER A 29 -26.18 -0.35 8.71
CA SER A 29 -27.33 0.52 9.02
C SER A 29 -26.98 2.01 9.07
N GLU A 30 -25.69 2.36 9.25
CA GLU A 30 -25.20 3.74 9.27
C GLU A 30 -24.84 4.26 7.86
N TYR A 31 -24.79 3.38 6.86
CA TYR A 31 -24.47 3.74 5.49
C TYR A 31 -25.63 4.50 4.84
N ASN A 32 -25.32 5.65 4.23
CA ASN A 32 -26.32 6.55 3.66
C ASN A 32 -26.02 6.93 2.19
N GLY A 33 -25.37 6.02 1.45
CA GLY A 33 -25.13 6.19 0.01
C GLY A 33 -23.81 6.89 -0.37
N GLU A 34 -22.91 7.13 0.59
CA GLU A 34 -21.61 7.75 0.32
C GLU A 34 -20.69 6.85 -0.53
N SER A 35 -20.14 7.37 -1.62
CA SER A 35 -19.20 6.57 -2.44
C SER A 35 -17.83 6.38 -1.81
N ALA A 36 -17.52 7.11 -0.74
CA ALA A 36 -16.26 7.07 -0.02
C ALA A 36 -16.51 7.01 1.50
N ILE A 37 -16.05 5.94 2.15
CA ILE A 37 -16.22 5.73 3.60
C ILE A 37 -15.03 5.02 4.26
N ILE A 38 -14.96 5.14 5.58
CA ILE A 38 -14.12 4.31 6.44
C ILE A 38 -15.01 3.26 7.11
N ILE A 39 -14.71 1.97 6.92
CA ILE A 39 -15.42 0.86 7.57
C ILE A 39 -14.54 0.32 8.71
N ASN A 40 -15.01 0.49 9.94
CA ASN A 40 -14.34 0.00 11.16
C ASN A 40 -15.19 -1.07 11.85
N CYS A 41 -15.46 -2.16 11.13
CA CYS A 41 -16.38 -3.22 11.53
C CYS A 41 -15.74 -4.37 12.33
N THR A 42 -14.47 -4.24 12.73
CA THR A 42 -13.74 -5.23 13.54
C THR A 42 -13.12 -4.56 14.77
N GLN A 43 -12.64 -5.36 15.73
CA GLN A 43 -12.08 -4.85 17.00
C GLN A 43 -13.07 -3.98 17.79
N LEU A 44 -14.32 -4.43 17.87
CA LEU A 44 -15.42 -3.73 18.51
C LEU A 44 -15.51 -4.01 20.02
N ASP A 45 -14.48 -4.60 20.62
CA ASP A 45 -14.44 -5.12 21.99
C ASP A 45 -14.15 -4.05 23.06
N ASP A 46 -14.42 -2.77 22.78
CA ASP A 46 -14.33 -1.69 23.76
C ASP A 46 -15.23 -1.98 24.98
N SER A 47 -14.64 -1.88 26.18
CA SER A 47 -15.25 -2.21 27.47
C SER A 47 -16.48 -1.37 27.80
N SER A 48 -16.68 -0.25 27.09
CA SER A 48 -17.79 0.68 27.27
C SER A 48 -19.04 0.38 26.43
N ASN A 49 -18.93 -0.40 25.34
CA ASN A 49 -20.05 -0.62 24.41
C ASN A 49 -20.74 -1.98 24.62
N SER A 50 -21.95 -1.95 25.17
CA SER A 50 -22.71 -3.17 25.48
C SER A 50 -23.17 -3.96 24.26
N LYS A 51 -23.18 -3.35 23.06
CA LYS A 51 -23.70 -3.94 21.82
C LYS A 51 -22.85 -5.10 21.28
N TYR A 52 -21.52 -5.04 21.50
CA TYR A 52 -20.57 -5.95 20.85
C TYR A 52 -19.84 -6.88 21.82
N LYS A 53 -20.42 -7.15 23.00
CA LYS A 53 -19.80 -7.97 24.04
C LYS A 53 -19.44 -9.39 23.59
N THR A 54 -20.25 -10.00 22.73
CA THR A 54 -20.04 -11.40 22.29
C THR A 54 -19.28 -11.49 20.96
N ALA A 55 -18.48 -12.55 20.80
CA ALA A 55 -17.81 -12.84 19.53
C ALA A 55 -18.81 -13.02 18.37
N LYS A 56 -19.99 -13.59 18.66
CA LYS A 56 -21.09 -13.73 17.69
C LYS A 56 -21.59 -12.36 17.20
N ALA A 57 -21.85 -11.42 18.11
CA ALA A 57 -22.29 -10.08 17.74
C ALA A 57 -21.24 -9.37 16.85
N ARG A 58 -19.96 -9.43 17.23
CA ARG A 58 -18.87 -8.86 16.41
C ARG A 58 -18.76 -9.49 15.03
N LYS A 59 -18.89 -10.83 14.95
CA LYS A 59 -18.87 -11.55 13.67
C LYS A 59 -20.08 -11.19 12.79
N ASN A 60 -21.24 -10.95 13.37
CA ASN A 60 -22.43 -10.54 12.62
C ASN A 60 -22.20 -9.20 11.90
N VAL A 61 -21.58 -8.21 12.55
CA VAL A 61 -21.26 -6.91 11.91
C VAL A 61 -20.37 -7.12 10.68
N VAL A 62 -19.33 -7.96 10.79
CA VAL A 62 -18.45 -8.30 9.66
C VAL A 62 -19.23 -8.99 8.54
N ASN A 63 -20.06 -9.98 8.89
CA ASN A 63 -20.86 -10.72 7.91
C ASN A 63 -21.84 -9.80 7.16
N GLU A 64 -22.50 -8.87 7.86
CA GLU A 64 -23.39 -7.89 7.25
C GLU A 64 -22.64 -7.02 6.23
N TRP A 65 -21.44 -6.55 6.58
CA TRP A 65 -20.59 -5.81 5.63
C TRP A 65 -20.16 -6.67 4.44
N CYS A 66 -19.76 -7.91 4.67
CA CYS A 66 -19.42 -8.84 3.59
C CYS A 66 -20.59 -9.01 2.61
N ASP A 67 -21.78 -9.29 3.13
CA ASP A 67 -23.00 -9.44 2.34
C ASP A 67 -23.34 -8.15 1.58
N PHE A 68 -23.22 -7.00 2.24
CA PHE A 68 -23.50 -5.70 1.64
C PHE A 68 -22.56 -5.42 0.46
N LEU A 69 -21.26 -5.61 0.65
CA LEU A 69 -20.24 -5.39 -0.38
C LEU A 69 -20.41 -6.33 -1.58
N ILE A 70 -20.84 -7.57 -1.35
CA ILE A 70 -21.10 -8.52 -2.44
C ILE A 70 -22.38 -8.15 -3.21
N LYS A 71 -23.45 -7.76 -2.50
CA LYS A 71 -24.75 -7.43 -3.11
C LYS A 71 -24.79 -6.06 -3.79
N ASN A 72 -23.90 -5.15 -3.41
CA ASN A 72 -23.85 -3.78 -3.93
C ASN A 72 -22.48 -3.51 -4.58
N PRO A 73 -22.17 -4.13 -5.73
CA PRO A 73 -20.84 -4.10 -6.33
C PRO A 73 -20.42 -2.73 -6.85
N THR A 74 -21.34 -1.78 -6.99
CA THR A 74 -21.07 -0.44 -7.55
C THR A 74 -21.11 0.66 -6.48
N ALA A 75 -21.29 0.31 -5.21
CA ALA A 75 -21.53 1.26 -4.13
C ALA A 75 -20.36 2.22 -3.89
N PHE A 76 -19.12 1.70 -3.94
CA PHE A 76 -17.96 2.45 -3.47
C PHE A 76 -16.96 2.75 -4.59
N THR A 77 -16.46 3.98 -4.56
CA THR A 77 -15.27 4.42 -5.30
C THR A 77 -14.04 4.46 -4.41
N GLU A 78 -14.20 4.65 -3.09
CA GLU A 78 -13.10 4.69 -2.13
C GLU A 78 -13.47 3.95 -0.84
N LEU A 79 -12.63 3.02 -0.41
CA LEU A 79 -12.81 2.30 0.85
C LEU A 79 -11.54 2.34 1.68
N THR A 80 -11.72 2.62 2.98
CA THR A 80 -10.65 2.62 3.97
C THR A 80 -11.04 1.71 5.13
N PHE A 81 -10.11 0.87 5.57
CA PHE A 81 -10.26 -0.02 6.73
C PHE A 81 -9.15 0.28 7.73
N CYS A 82 -9.51 0.82 8.90
CA CYS A 82 -8.53 1.16 9.96
C CYS A 82 -8.45 0.09 11.06
N THR A 83 -9.34 -0.88 11.07
CA THR A 83 -9.36 -2.03 11.97
C THR A 83 -8.93 -3.30 11.25
N ARG A 84 -8.65 -4.37 12.01
CA ARG A 84 -8.16 -5.66 11.49
C ARG A 84 -8.99 -6.16 10.31
N MET A 85 -8.37 -6.35 9.15
CA MET A 85 -8.98 -6.96 7.96
C MET A 85 -8.89 -8.50 8.00
N PRO A 86 -10.00 -9.25 8.12
CA PRO A 86 -10.01 -10.70 7.93
C PRO A 86 -10.17 -11.08 6.45
N GLN A 87 -9.84 -12.33 6.10
CA GLN A 87 -9.86 -12.83 4.72
C GLN A 87 -11.24 -12.72 4.05
N GLU A 88 -12.33 -13.01 4.77
CA GLU A 88 -13.70 -12.94 4.25
C GLU A 88 -14.09 -11.52 3.85
N LEU A 89 -13.69 -10.51 4.64
CA LEU A 89 -13.96 -9.11 4.36
C LEU A 89 -13.11 -8.61 3.19
N PHE A 90 -11.84 -9.00 3.13
CA PHE A 90 -10.97 -8.72 1.99
C PHE A 90 -11.60 -9.25 0.69
N ASN A 91 -12.07 -10.50 0.72
CA ASN A 91 -12.73 -11.13 -0.41
C ASN A 91 -14.02 -10.41 -0.83
N ALA A 92 -14.80 -9.91 0.14
CA ALA A 92 -16.02 -9.17 -0.13
C ALA A 92 -15.75 -7.80 -0.78
N VAL A 93 -14.75 -7.06 -0.29
CA VAL A 93 -14.29 -5.78 -0.86
C VAL A 93 -13.89 -5.93 -2.32
N CYS A 94 -13.29 -7.06 -2.69
CA CYS A 94 -12.91 -7.37 -4.08
C CYS A 94 -14.11 -7.53 -5.05
N SER A 95 -15.35 -7.38 -4.58
CA SER A 95 -16.56 -7.33 -5.42
C SER A 95 -16.91 -5.92 -5.90
N GLN A 96 -16.19 -4.89 -5.43
CA GLN A 96 -16.47 -3.48 -5.72
C GLN A 96 -15.92 -3.05 -7.08
N GLN A 97 -16.77 -3.06 -8.10
CA GLN A 97 -16.46 -2.80 -9.51
C GLN A 97 -16.04 -1.36 -9.78
N ASN A 98 -16.53 -0.40 -9.00
CA ASN A 98 -16.21 1.03 -9.15
C ASN A 98 -15.02 1.50 -8.29
N LEU A 99 -14.39 0.59 -7.55
CA LEU A 99 -13.39 0.95 -6.56
C LEU A 99 -12.12 1.47 -7.23
N LYS A 100 -11.76 2.72 -6.91
CA LYS A 100 -10.55 3.40 -7.36
C LYS A 100 -9.50 3.49 -6.28
N LYS A 101 -9.91 3.56 -5.01
CA LYS A 101 -8.99 3.61 -3.86
C LYS A 101 -9.35 2.57 -2.83
N LEU A 102 -8.36 1.76 -2.46
CA LEU A 102 -8.46 0.81 -1.36
C LEU A 102 -7.30 1.01 -0.39
N TYR A 103 -7.64 1.34 0.84
CA TYR A 103 -6.69 1.42 1.94
C TYR A 103 -7.03 0.40 3.02
N ILE A 104 -6.12 -0.53 3.28
CA ILE A 104 -6.23 -1.52 4.35
C ILE A 104 -5.07 -1.33 5.30
N LYS A 105 -5.33 -0.75 6.47
CA LYS A 105 -4.28 -0.45 7.47
C LYS A 105 -3.52 -1.69 7.89
N TRP A 106 -4.23 -2.78 8.19
CA TRP A 106 -3.63 -4.04 8.60
C TRP A 106 -4.66 -5.18 8.62
N GLY A 107 -4.18 -6.43 8.63
CA GLY A 107 -5.05 -7.60 8.77
C GLY A 107 -4.34 -8.93 8.64
N VAL A 108 -5.12 -9.98 8.44
CA VAL A 108 -4.64 -11.33 8.16
C VAL A 108 -5.44 -11.88 6.97
N TYR A 109 -4.86 -11.80 5.79
CA TYR A 109 -5.46 -12.14 4.51
C TYR A 109 -4.41 -12.77 3.57
N PRO A 110 -4.01 -14.04 3.80
CA PRO A 110 -2.93 -14.68 3.04
C PRO A 110 -3.21 -14.81 1.54
N ASP A 111 -4.48 -14.85 1.12
CA ASP A 111 -4.88 -14.94 -0.27
C ASP A 111 -5.39 -13.58 -0.77
N ILE A 112 -4.61 -12.97 -1.68
CA ILE A 112 -4.98 -11.72 -2.35
C ILE A 112 -5.43 -11.92 -3.80
N SER A 113 -5.66 -13.16 -4.25
CA SER A 113 -5.99 -13.47 -5.66
C SER A 113 -7.15 -12.66 -6.22
N LYS A 114 -8.19 -12.45 -5.41
CA LYS A 114 -9.40 -11.70 -5.78
C LYS A 114 -9.17 -10.21 -6.02
N ILE A 115 -8.04 -9.64 -5.59
CA ILE A 115 -7.75 -8.23 -5.81
C ILE A 115 -7.75 -7.88 -7.30
N SER A 116 -7.40 -8.86 -8.15
CA SER A 116 -7.41 -8.73 -9.61
C SER A 116 -8.80 -8.44 -10.21
N ASN A 117 -9.88 -8.59 -9.45
CA ASN A 117 -11.23 -8.19 -9.86
C ASN A 117 -11.43 -6.66 -9.83
N LEU A 118 -10.61 -5.92 -9.08
CA LEU A 118 -10.71 -4.47 -8.92
C LEU A 118 -10.06 -3.73 -10.11
N VAL A 119 -10.56 -3.96 -11.32
CA VAL A 119 -9.96 -3.50 -12.58
C VAL A 119 -9.83 -1.97 -12.71
N ASN A 120 -10.61 -1.22 -11.93
CA ASN A 120 -10.59 0.25 -11.89
C ASN A 120 -9.70 0.81 -10.78
N LEU A 121 -8.97 -0.03 -10.03
CA LEU A 121 -8.18 0.40 -8.89
C LEU A 121 -6.98 1.24 -9.34
N GLU A 122 -6.87 2.44 -8.78
CA GLU A 122 -5.83 3.42 -9.07
C GLU A 122 -4.84 3.54 -7.89
N TYR A 123 -5.33 3.40 -6.65
CA TYR A 123 -4.53 3.55 -5.42
C TYR A 123 -4.78 2.37 -4.48
N LEU A 124 -3.71 1.66 -4.08
CA LEU A 124 -3.79 0.46 -3.26
C LEU A 124 -2.77 0.50 -2.13
N HIS A 125 -3.25 0.49 -0.88
CA HIS A 125 -2.42 0.28 0.31
C HIS A 125 -2.83 -1.03 0.99
N LEU A 126 -1.87 -1.95 1.18
CA LEU A 126 -2.05 -3.22 1.90
C LEU A 126 -1.06 -3.34 3.07
N GLY A 127 -1.57 -3.20 4.29
CA GLY A 127 -0.78 -3.28 5.51
C GLY A 127 -0.72 -4.65 6.17
N SER A 128 0.39 -4.96 6.85
CA SER A 128 0.58 -6.21 7.61
C SER A 128 0.49 -7.51 6.77
N GLY A 129 0.96 -7.51 5.54
CA GLY A 129 0.87 -8.65 4.61
C GLY A 129 1.82 -9.82 4.88
N SER A 130 2.22 -10.08 6.12
CA SER A 130 3.24 -11.08 6.47
C SER A 130 2.88 -12.52 6.09
N SER A 131 1.59 -12.79 5.88
CA SER A 131 1.09 -14.10 5.46
C SER A 131 0.88 -14.22 3.95
N VAL A 132 0.91 -13.10 3.20
CA VAL A 132 0.67 -13.04 1.74
C VAL A 132 1.79 -13.75 1.01
N GLY A 133 1.43 -14.78 0.23
CA GLY A 133 2.40 -15.66 -0.44
C GLY A 133 2.75 -15.28 -1.88
N SER A 134 2.05 -14.34 -2.50
CA SER A 134 2.34 -13.90 -3.87
C SER A 134 1.88 -12.47 -4.14
N ILE A 135 2.66 -11.74 -4.93
CA ILE A 135 2.34 -10.39 -5.42
C ILE A 135 1.70 -10.40 -6.82
N GLU A 136 1.68 -11.55 -7.51
CA GLU A 136 1.17 -11.71 -8.88
C GLU A 136 -0.25 -11.14 -9.10
N PRO A 137 -1.22 -11.29 -8.17
CA PRO A 137 -2.55 -10.72 -8.35
C PRO A 137 -2.55 -9.19 -8.51
N ILE A 138 -1.62 -8.48 -7.89
CA ILE A 138 -1.50 -7.01 -8.00
C ILE A 138 -1.01 -6.62 -9.40
N SER A 139 -0.18 -7.45 -10.05
CA SER A 139 0.34 -7.19 -11.39
C SER A 139 -0.73 -7.13 -12.49
N LYS A 140 -1.96 -7.58 -12.19
CA LYS A 140 -3.12 -7.54 -13.09
C LYS A 140 -3.89 -6.22 -13.03
N LEU A 141 -3.53 -5.31 -12.11
CA LEU A 141 -4.21 -4.03 -11.92
C LEU A 141 -3.64 -2.96 -12.86
N GLU A 142 -3.93 -3.07 -14.16
CA GLU A 142 -3.33 -2.22 -15.22
C GLU A 142 -3.55 -0.70 -15.04
N ASN A 143 -4.54 -0.30 -14.23
CA ASN A 143 -4.84 1.09 -13.90
C ASN A 143 -4.14 1.62 -12.64
N LEU A 144 -3.36 0.78 -11.95
CA LEU A 144 -2.74 1.15 -10.68
C LEU A 144 -1.67 2.23 -10.88
N ILE A 145 -1.85 3.35 -10.19
CA ILE A 145 -0.98 4.53 -10.20
C ILE A 145 -0.07 4.54 -8.97
N ALA A 146 -0.58 4.07 -7.82
CA ALA A 146 0.19 4.04 -6.59
C ALA A 146 -0.06 2.77 -5.76
N LEU A 147 1.03 2.17 -5.30
CA LEU A 147 1.05 0.95 -4.51
C LEU A 147 1.91 1.12 -3.26
N THR A 148 1.33 0.79 -2.10
CA THR A 148 2.04 0.55 -0.85
C THR A 148 1.77 -0.87 -0.39
N VAL A 149 2.83 -1.63 -0.16
CA VAL A 149 2.78 -2.94 0.52
C VAL A 149 3.64 -2.89 1.78
N GLU A 150 3.05 -3.23 2.92
CA GLU A 150 3.72 -3.21 4.21
C GLU A 150 3.81 -4.62 4.79
N ASN A 151 5.01 -4.99 5.22
CA ASN A 151 5.32 -6.23 5.93
C ASN A 151 5.06 -7.50 5.11
N PHE A 152 5.31 -7.48 3.79
CA PHE A 152 5.16 -8.64 2.89
C PHE A 152 6.36 -9.61 3.02
N GLN A 153 6.45 -10.30 4.16
CA GLN A 153 7.62 -11.10 4.56
C GLN A 153 7.92 -12.34 3.71
N LYS A 154 6.96 -12.83 2.92
CA LYS A 154 7.14 -14.02 2.07
C LYS A 154 7.42 -13.69 0.60
N ILE A 155 7.55 -12.40 0.27
CA ILE A 155 7.79 -11.95 -1.10
C ILE A 155 9.24 -11.49 -1.20
N ASP A 156 10.03 -12.22 -1.98
CA ASP A 156 11.43 -11.91 -2.28
C ASP A 156 11.65 -11.46 -3.73
N ASP A 157 10.67 -11.63 -4.61
CA ASP A 157 10.65 -11.14 -5.98
C ASP A 157 9.45 -10.22 -6.26
N TYR A 158 9.76 -9.00 -6.71
CA TYR A 158 8.79 -7.97 -7.10
C TYR A 158 8.78 -7.70 -8.61
N SER A 159 9.50 -8.50 -9.41
CA SER A 159 9.49 -8.46 -10.87
C SER A 159 8.10 -8.50 -11.53
N PRO A 160 7.05 -9.13 -10.95
CA PRO A 160 5.71 -9.05 -11.54
C PRO A 160 5.16 -7.62 -11.65
N LEU A 161 5.60 -6.69 -10.79
CA LEU A 161 5.15 -5.29 -10.82
C LEU A 161 5.62 -4.52 -12.06
N THR A 162 6.60 -5.04 -12.82
CA THR A 162 7.03 -4.46 -14.10
C THR A 162 5.92 -4.42 -15.15
N LYS A 163 4.86 -5.24 -14.99
CA LYS A 163 3.66 -5.22 -15.83
C LYS A 163 2.82 -3.94 -15.65
N LEU A 164 2.95 -3.25 -14.51
CA LEU A 164 2.15 -2.08 -14.15
C LEU A 164 2.70 -0.79 -14.78
N LYS A 165 2.41 -0.58 -16.07
CA LYS A 165 2.97 0.53 -16.86
C LYS A 165 2.52 1.94 -16.41
N LYS A 166 1.45 2.03 -15.62
CA LYS A 166 0.93 3.30 -15.06
C LYS A 166 1.40 3.58 -13.62
N LEU A 167 2.14 2.66 -13.00
CA LEU A 167 2.55 2.77 -11.61
C LEU A 167 3.63 3.85 -11.44
N GLU A 168 3.26 5.01 -10.89
CA GLU A 168 4.18 6.13 -10.65
C GLU A 168 4.75 6.13 -9.23
N SER A 169 4.05 5.52 -8.26
CA SER A 169 4.46 5.48 -6.84
C SER A 169 4.50 4.05 -6.34
N LEU A 170 5.67 3.63 -5.85
CA LEU A 170 5.88 2.33 -5.23
C LEU A 170 6.51 2.48 -3.85
N THR A 171 5.85 1.94 -2.84
CA THR A 171 6.37 1.80 -1.48
C THR A 171 6.40 0.33 -1.10
N ILE A 172 7.58 -0.17 -0.72
CA ILE A 172 7.77 -1.52 -0.23
C ILE A 172 8.51 -1.43 1.10
N GLU A 173 7.80 -1.69 2.18
CA GLU A 173 8.28 -1.49 3.55
C GLU A 173 7.99 -2.72 4.43
N GLY A 174 8.78 -2.90 5.47
CA GLY A 174 8.48 -3.70 6.64
C GLY A 174 7.41 -3.07 7.53
N ASP A 175 7.17 -3.71 8.67
CA ASP A 175 6.13 -3.32 9.63
C ASP A 175 6.43 -1.98 10.33
N CYS A 176 5.43 -1.10 10.40
CA CYS A 176 5.54 0.23 11.02
C CYS A 176 5.57 0.23 12.57
N PHE A 177 5.19 -0.87 13.22
CA PHE A 177 5.16 -0.99 14.69
C PHE A 177 6.39 -1.68 15.28
N ALA A 178 7.06 -2.53 14.50
CA ALA A 178 8.36 -3.10 14.84
C ALA A 178 9.10 -3.38 13.54
N PRO A 179 10.31 -2.82 13.30
CA PRO A 179 10.98 -2.91 12.00
C PRO A 179 11.38 -4.36 11.67
N LYS A 180 10.44 -5.11 11.12
CA LYS A 180 10.67 -6.40 10.48
C LYS A 180 11.06 -6.07 9.06
N ASN A 181 12.36 -5.88 8.83
CA ASN A 181 12.86 -5.65 7.49
C ASN A 181 12.37 -6.78 6.59
N ILE A 182 11.83 -6.44 5.43
CA ILE A 182 11.56 -7.44 4.39
C ILE A 182 12.86 -7.75 3.65
N HIS A 183 12.99 -8.98 3.19
CA HIS A 183 14.19 -9.47 2.51
C HIS A 183 13.85 -9.81 1.06
N ILE A 184 14.47 -9.10 0.13
CA ILE A 184 14.20 -9.20 -1.31
C ILE A 184 15.49 -9.66 -2.00
N ASP A 185 15.38 -10.55 -2.98
CA ASP A 185 16.56 -11.13 -3.62
C ASP A 185 17.33 -10.08 -4.42
N SER A 186 16.63 -9.30 -5.25
CA SER A 186 17.18 -8.23 -6.08
C SER A 186 16.16 -7.11 -6.32
N ILE A 187 16.65 -5.93 -6.69
CA ILE A 187 15.84 -4.80 -7.20
C ILE A 187 16.04 -4.57 -8.71
N ASP A 188 16.52 -5.57 -9.44
CA ASP A 188 16.74 -5.50 -10.90
C ASP A 188 15.50 -5.10 -11.69
N PHE A 189 14.31 -5.46 -11.19
CA PHE A 189 13.04 -5.09 -11.80
C PHE A 189 12.87 -3.57 -11.99
N LEU A 190 13.59 -2.74 -11.21
CA LEU A 190 13.58 -1.29 -11.36
C LEU A 190 14.11 -0.82 -12.71
N LYS A 191 14.97 -1.62 -13.37
CA LYS A 191 15.48 -1.35 -14.73
C LYS A 191 14.35 -1.20 -15.76
N ASP A 192 13.24 -1.89 -15.53
CA ASP A 192 12.07 -1.89 -16.40
C ASP A 192 10.94 -0.96 -15.91
N MET A 193 11.14 -0.25 -14.80
CA MET A 193 10.14 0.61 -14.16
C MET A 193 10.45 2.11 -14.31
N LYS A 194 10.86 2.52 -15.52
CA LYS A 194 11.23 3.92 -15.84
C LYS A 194 10.11 4.94 -15.64
N GLN A 195 8.86 4.50 -15.51
CA GLN A 195 7.70 5.34 -15.21
C GLN A 195 7.64 5.81 -13.75
N LEU A 196 8.40 5.19 -12.84
CA LEU A 196 8.38 5.55 -11.42
C LEU A 196 8.87 6.98 -11.18
N ARG A 197 8.11 7.70 -10.35
CA ARG A 197 8.41 9.05 -9.87
C ARG A 197 8.59 9.09 -8.36
N PHE A 198 8.01 8.12 -7.65
CA PHE A 198 8.15 7.98 -6.21
C PHE A 198 8.54 6.54 -5.86
N PHE A 199 9.66 6.37 -5.16
CA PHE A 199 10.08 5.08 -4.63
C PHE A 199 10.51 5.19 -3.17
N ARG A 200 9.90 4.35 -2.32
CA ARG A 200 10.23 4.24 -0.91
C ARG A 200 10.52 2.77 -0.55
N PHE A 201 11.70 2.56 0.02
CA PHE A 201 12.31 1.26 0.26
C PHE A 201 13.23 1.31 1.50
N PHE A 202 12.73 1.84 2.61
CA PHE A 202 13.56 2.18 3.77
C PHE A 202 13.76 1.01 4.74
N THR A 203 12.77 0.12 4.87
CA THR A 203 12.78 -1.03 5.79
C THR A 203 12.84 -2.35 5.02
N SER A 204 13.72 -2.37 4.03
CA SER A 204 13.89 -3.49 3.10
C SER A 204 15.38 -3.79 2.91
N ILE A 205 15.73 -5.07 2.77
CA ILE A 205 17.11 -5.56 2.60
C ILE A 205 17.20 -6.28 1.25
N VAL A 206 18.09 -5.81 0.37
CA VAL A 206 18.42 -6.48 -0.89
C VAL A 206 19.52 -7.51 -0.64
N LYS A 207 19.23 -8.80 -0.83
CA LYS A 207 20.18 -9.90 -0.57
C LYS A 207 21.35 -9.89 -1.56
N SER A 208 21.12 -9.54 -2.83
CA SER A 208 22.19 -9.40 -3.83
C SER A 208 23.19 -8.29 -3.50
N LYS A 209 22.77 -7.33 -2.66
CA LYS A 209 23.50 -6.09 -2.34
C LYS A 209 23.78 -5.21 -3.56
N ASP A 210 23.18 -5.52 -4.71
CA ASP A 210 23.26 -4.69 -5.90
C ASP A 210 22.16 -3.62 -5.86
N TYR A 211 22.58 -2.38 -5.67
CA TYR A 211 21.72 -1.20 -5.70
C TYR A 211 21.89 -0.37 -6.98
N THR A 212 22.72 -0.82 -7.94
CA THR A 212 22.89 -0.14 -9.24
C THR A 212 21.59 0.01 -10.05
N PRO A 213 20.56 -0.87 -9.93
CA PRO A 213 19.28 -0.64 -10.60
C PRO A 213 18.62 0.70 -10.26
N LEU A 214 18.92 1.32 -9.11
CA LEU A 214 18.41 2.66 -8.75
C LEU A 214 18.80 3.73 -9.77
N LEU A 215 19.98 3.59 -10.40
CA LEU A 215 20.50 4.55 -11.38
C LEU A 215 19.71 4.54 -12.69
N SER A 216 18.90 3.51 -12.94
CA SER A 216 18.04 3.41 -14.12
C SER A 216 16.73 4.21 -14.01
N LEU A 217 16.41 4.73 -12.82
CA LEU A 217 15.17 5.45 -12.56
C LEU A 217 15.28 6.93 -12.99
N GLU A 218 15.41 7.16 -14.30
CA GLU A 218 15.61 8.49 -14.89
C GLU A 218 14.50 9.51 -14.59
N ASN A 219 13.29 9.04 -14.24
CA ASN A 219 12.13 9.88 -13.92
C ASN A 219 11.85 10.02 -12.42
N ILE A 220 12.70 9.46 -11.54
CA ILE A 220 12.46 9.52 -10.11
C ILE A 220 12.52 10.96 -9.59
N GLU A 221 11.51 11.34 -8.82
CA GLU A 221 11.42 12.65 -8.15
C GLU A 221 11.58 12.50 -6.63
N HIS A 222 11.10 11.40 -6.06
CA HIS A 222 11.27 11.06 -4.64
C HIS A 222 11.96 9.70 -4.49
N LEU A 223 13.09 9.68 -3.77
CA LEU A 223 13.77 8.45 -3.40
C LEU A 223 14.06 8.41 -1.90
N SER A 224 13.46 7.44 -1.24
CA SER A 224 13.69 7.17 0.18
C SER A 224 14.18 5.74 0.36
N ILE A 225 15.43 5.60 0.76
CA ILE A 225 16.10 4.30 0.93
C ILE A 225 17.01 4.36 2.15
N LYS A 226 17.27 3.22 2.79
CA LYS A 226 18.19 3.16 3.93
C LYS A 226 19.64 3.39 3.49
N PRO A 227 20.45 4.14 4.25
CA PRO A 227 21.87 4.38 3.96
C PRO A 227 22.72 3.14 4.27
N PHE A 228 22.57 2.08 3.47
CA PHE A 228 23.47 0.94 3.48
C PHE A 228 24.81 1.31 2.83
N LYS A 229 25.89 0.59 3.18
CA LYS A 229 27.22 0.81 2.59
C LYS A 229 27.19 0.78 1.06
N GLU A 230 26.40 -0.12 0.48
CA GLU A 230 26.26 -0.27 -0.97
C GLU A 230 25.48 0.88 -1.60
N VAL A 231 24.48 1.44 -0.91
CA VAL A 231 23.76 2.64 -1.34
C VAL A 231 24.66 3.87 -1.26
N ASN A 232 25.43 4.00 -0.17
CA ASN A 232 26.37 5.11 0.03
C ASN A 232 27.42 5.21 -1.08
N LYS A 233 27.93 4.07 -1.56
CA LYS A 233 28.86 4.03 -2.70
C LYS A 233 28.29 4.62 -3.98
N LEU A 234 26.97 4.54 -4.17
CA LEU A 234 26.26 5.05 -5.34
C LEU A 234 25.72 6.47 -5.12
N TYR A 235 25.89 7.05 -3.94
CA TYR A 235 25.24 8.30 -3.56
C TYR A 235 25.53 9.45 -4.56
N ASP A 236 26.80 9.62 -4.96
CA ASP A 236 27.21 10.69 -5.87
C ASP A 236 26.64 10.54 -7.29
N GLU A 237 26.24 9.33 -7.67
CA GLU A 237 25.56 9.05 -8.94
C GLU A 237 24.04 9.23 -8.78
N ILE A 238 23.46 8.71 -7.70
CA ILE A 238 22.02 8.81 -7.41
C ILE A 238 21.58 10.28 -7.28
N ILE A 239 22.36 11.12 -6.57
CA ILE A 239 22.00 12.52 -6.34
C ILE A 239 22.03 13.36 -7.63
N LYS A 240 22.65 12.85 -8.70
CA LYS A 240 22.69 13.48 -10.03
C LYS A 240 21.55 13.02 -10.95
N LEU A 241 20.65 12.15 -10.48
CA LEU A 241 19.48 11.77 -11.25
C LEU A 241 18.65 13.02 -11.60
N PRO A 242 18.28 13.20 -12.88
CA PRO A 242 17.94 14.52 -13.42
C PRO A 242 16.65 15.13 -12.84
N LYS A 243 15.76 14.31 -12.28
CA LYS A 243 14.47 14.75 -11.72
C LYS A 243 14.38 14.62 -10.20
N LEU A 244 15.41 14.10 -9.53
CA LEU A 244 15.38 13.83 -8.09
C LEU A 244 15.30 15.14 -7.31
N LYS A 245 14.28 15.29 -6.45
CA LYS A 245 13.99 16.50 -5.68
C LYS A 245 13.70 16.22 -4.20
N TYR A 246 13.14 15.06 -3.89
CA TYR A 246 12.62 14.73 -2.58
C TYR A 246 13.13 13.37 -2.09
N GLY A 247 12.89 13.11 -0.81
CA GLY A 247 13.21 11.85 -0.15
C GLY A 247 14.44 11.90 0.73
N THR A 248 14.66 10.83 1.49
CA THR A 248 15.67 10.81 2.56
C THR A 248 17.08 11.02 2.03
N ILE A 249 17.36 10.60 0.78
CA ILE A 249 18.67 10.79 0.16
C ILE A 249 18.99 12.27 -0.14
N VAL A 250 17.95 13.08 -0.37
CA VAL A 250 18.06 14.52 -0.62
C VAL A 250 18.02 15.29 0.71
N PHE A 251 17.10 14.93 1.60
CA PHE A 251 16.85 15.67 2.84
C PHE A 251 17.88 15.39 3.94
N ASN A 252 18.56 14.24 3.89
CA ASN A 252 19.52 13.81 4.90
C ASN A 252 20.85 13.30 4.29
N PRO A 253 21.55 14.12 3.49
CA PRO A 253 22.76 13.71 2.77
C PRO A 253 23.89 13.22 3.68
N GLU A 254 23.95 13.69 4.93
CA GLU A 254 24.95 13.32 5.95
C GLU A 254 24.94 11.82 6.29
N PHE A 255 23.83 11.12 6.09
CA PHE A 255 23.78 9.69 6.33
C PHE A 255 24.36 8.85 5.20
N TYR A 256 24.46 9.41 3.98
CA TYR A 256 24.89 8.68 2.78
C TYR A 256 26.33 8.97 2.37
N LYS A 257 26.90 10.10 2.81
CA LYS A 257 28.29 10.51 2.52
C LYS A 257 29.35 9.79 3.38
N LYS A 258 29.01 8.64 3.97
CA LYS A 258 29.88 7.87 4.88
C LYS A 258 30.48 6.66 4.20
#